data_AF-A0A455T5N8-F1
#
_entry.id   AF-A0A455T5N8-F1
#
_cell.length_a   1.000
_cell.length_b   1.000
_cell.length_c   1.000
_cell.angle_alpha   90.00
_cell.angle_beta   90.00
_cell.angle_gamma   90.00
#
_symmetry.space_group_name_H-M   'P 1'
#
loop_
_entity.id
_entity.type
_entity.pdbx_description
1 polymer ?
#
loop_
_entity_poly.entity_id
_entity_poly.type
_entity_poly.pdbx_seq_one_letter_code
_entity_poly.pdbx_strand_id
1 'polypeptide(L)'
;MPMKALLRSAQVVYRHKQPSYNWLLLLTLAILTGSLTAACSGLLGGSATPTRSSSTTPTPATVALNQLHWCGKPSMLFRDEGATVSPAASTSTVTPTVTPTAQGTATSSPRTLTNWEQVQSLLGFTVYLPPRLPAQSCLVSALGTVHDPIFGGNFSISYLLPDGSAISLSEAPHRNQKSLFQCTASLVTPTAAARSQTKATPTARVSPTPTRTPNQICSGVRGETSIVFSAPGDEKALKQFFDSLQPNVAWVPLS
;
A
#
# COMPACT_ATOMS: atom_id res chain seq x y z
N MET A 1 -76.42 -22.44 30.22
CA MET A 1 -76.22 -23.24 28.99
C MET A 1 -75.92 -22.28 27.85
N PRO A 2 -74.93 -22.46 26.95
CA PRO A 2 -73.58 -23.05 27.03
C PRO A 2 -72.49 -21.95 26.81
N MET A 3 -71.29 -21.93 27.39
CA MET A 3 -70.13 -22.85 27.33
C MET A 3 -69.59 -23.09 25.90
N LYS A 4 -68.48 -22.40 25.56
CA LYS A 4 -67.42 -22.70 24.55
C LYS A 4 -66.79 -21.37 24.13
N ALA A 5 -65.51 -21.18 23.88
CA ALA A 5 -64.26 -21.91 24.09
C ALA A 5 -63.21 -20.96 23.48
N LEU A 6 -62.18 -20.56 24.22
CA LEU A 6 -60.88 -20.18 23.64
C LEU A 6 -59.83 -20.08 24.75
N LEU A 7 -59.15 -21.21 24.95
CA LEU A 7 -57.83 -21.29 25.55
C LEU A 7 -56.83 -20.48 24.70
N ARG A 8 -56.04 -19.62 25.34
CA ARG A 8 -54.64 -19.33 25.01
C ARG A 8 -54.00 -18.74 26.28
N SER A 9 -53.58 -19.61 27.20
CA SER A 9 -52.17 -20.01 27.36
C SER A 9 -51.30 -18.86 27.87
N ALA A 10 -51.36 -18.63 29.18
CA ALA A 10 -50.22 -18.16 29.95
C ALA A 10 -49.29 -19.35 30.20
N GLN A 11 -48.11 -19.35 29.57
CA GLN A 11 -46.97 -20.16 29.97
C GLN A 11 -45.74 -19.26 29.89
N VAL A 12 -45.49 -18.55 31.00
CA VAL A 12 -44.17 -18.09 31.38
C VAL A 12 -43.34 -19.35 31.60
N VAL A 13 -42.48 -19.70 30.66
CA VAL A 13 -41.39 -20.64 30.88
C VAL A 13 -40.11 -19.98 30.43
N TYR A 14 -39.31 -19.64 31.44
CA TYR A 14 -37.91 -19.23 31.37
C TYR A 14 -37.16 -20.00 30.28
N ARG A 15 -36.73 -19.31 29.23
CA ARG A 15 -35.76 -19.88 28.29
C ARG A 15 -34.41 -19.99 29.00
N HIS A 16 -34.11 -21.23 29.39
CA HIS A 16 -32.81 -21.69 29.83
C HIS A 16 -31.73 -21.33 28.79
N LYS A 17 -30.70 -20.64 29.25
CA LYS A 17 -29.48 -20.28 28.53
C LYS A 17 -28.51 -21.46 28.60
N GLN A 18 -28.42 -22.28 27.55
CA GLN A 18 -27.32 -23.24 27.37
C GLN A 18 -26.99 -23.43 25.88
N PRO A 19 -25.95 -22.75 25.35
CA PRO A 19 -25.31 -23.14 24.10
C PRO A 19 -23.78 -23.33 24.20
N SER A 20 -23.21 -23.50 25.41
CA SER A 20 -21.74 -23.56 25.57
C SER A 20 -21.15 -24.97 25.61
N TYR A 21 -21.91 -26.00 26.01
CA TYR A 21 -21.32 -27.32 26.28
C TYR A 21 -21.08 -28.16 25.01
N ASN A 22 -22.01 -28.14 24.04
CA ASN A 22 -21.84 -28.87 22.78
C ASN A 22 -20.72 -28.31 21.90
N TRP A 23 -20.46 -26.99 21.96
CA TRP A 23 -19.33 -26.38 21.25
C TRP A 23 -18.00 -26.81 21.89
N LEU A 24 -17.90 -26.74 23.22
CA LEU A 24 -16.70 -27.19 23.95
C LEU A 24 -16.39 -28.67 23.66
N LEU A 25 -17.41 -29.53 23.60
CA LEU A 25 -17.24 -30.95 23.30
C LEU A 25 -16.72 -31.21 21.86
N LEU A 26 -17.22 -30.44 20.89
CA LEU A 26 -16.74 -30.49 19.49
C LEU A 26 -15.30 -29.99 19.35
N LEU A 27 -14.92 -28.94 20.08
CA LEU A 27 -13.53 -28.45 20.11
C LEU A 27 -12.58 -29.46 20.75
N THR A 28 -12.97 -30.10 21.85
CA THR A 28 -12.13 -31.14 22.48
C THR A 28 -11.93 -32.36 21.58
N LEU A 29 -12.94 -32.75 20.80
CA LEU A 29 -12.84 -33.89 19.89
C LEU A 29 -11.93 -33.58 18.68
N ALA A 30 -11.95 -32.34 18.19
CA ALA A 30 -11.08 -31.89 17.10
C ALA A 30 -9.60 -31.80 17.51
N ILE A 31 -9.33 -31.44 18.76
CA ILE A 31 -7.95 -31.38 19.27
C ILE A 31 -7.39 -32.80 19.49
N LEU A 32 -8.21 -33.74 19.99
CA LEU A 32 -7.76 -35.12 20.24
C LEU A 32 -7.41 -35.88 18.95
N THR A 33 -8.12 -35.60 17.85
CA THR A 33 -7.89 -36.24 16.55
C THR A 33 -6.67 -35.68 15.80
N GLY A 34 -6.25 -34.45 16.09
CA GLY A 34 -5.04 -33.85 15.51
C GLY A 34 -3.72 -34.39 16.07
N SER A 35 -3.74 -34.95 17.29
CA SER A 35 -2.52 -35.44 17.96
C SER A 35 -2.06 -36.85 17.54
N LEU A 36 -2.82 -37.59 16.74
CA LEU A 36 -2.45 -38.96 16.33
C LEU A 36 -1.75 -39.08 14.95
N THR A 37 -1.59 -38.00 14.18
CA THR A 37 -0.94 -38.06 12.85
C THR A 37 0.51 -37.58 12.83
N ALA A 38 1.08 -37.18 13.97
CA ALA A 38 2.44 -36.64 14.07
C ALA A 38 3.51 -37.63 14.60
N ALA A 39 3.20 -38.93 14.70
CA ALA A 39 4.11 -39.92 15.28
C ALA A 39 4.23 -41.21 14.45
N CYS A 40 4.29 -41.13 13.12
CA CYS A 40 4.60 -42.28 12.25
C CYS A 40 5.27 -41.85 10.94
N SER A 41 6.40 -41.14 11.00
CA SER A 41 7.29 -40.98 9.84
C SER A 41 8.75 -40.97 10.30
N GLY A 42 9.23 -42.13 10.73
CA GLY A 42 10.61 -42.23 11.16
C GLY A 42 11.00 -43.65 11.51
N LEU A 43 10.95 -44.58 10.56
CA LEU A 43 11.81 -45.78 10.51
C LEU A 43 11.47 -46.59 9.25
N LEU A 44 12.35 -46.55 8.25
CA LEU A 44 12.59 -47.49 7.12
C LEU A 44 13.55 -46.72 6.18
N GLY A 45 14.84 -47.03 6.11
CA GLY A 45 15.35 -48.25 5.49
C GLY A 45 15.66 -47.93 4.01
N GLY A 46 16.94 -47.73 3.68
CA GLY A 46 17.36 -47.08 2.44
C GLY A 46 17.15 -47.88 1.14
N SER A 47 17.22 -47.16 0.02
CA SER A 47 17.60 -47.66 -1.31
C SER A 47 17.98 -46.46 -2.19
N ALA A 48 19.09 -46.56 -2.89
CA ALA A 48 19.64 -45.52 -3.75
C ALA A 48 18.69 -45.15 -4.91
N THR A 49 18.51 -43.85 -5.14
CA THR A 49 18.09 -43.28 -6.43
C THR A 49 18.55 -41.82 -6.45
N PRO A 50 19.21 -41.33 -7.52
CA PRO A 50 19.68 -39.95 -7.58
C PRO A 50 18.47 -39.05 -7.86
N THR A 51 17.88 -38.51 -6.80
CA THR A 51 16.80 -37.54 -6.93
C THR A 51 17.41 -36.21 -7.34
N ARG A 52 17.08 -35.79 -8.57
CA ARG A 52 17.17 -34.44 -9.13
C ARG A 52 17.35 -33.37 -8.05
N SER A 53 18.49 -32.68 -8.09
CA SER A 53 18.69 -31.41 -7.42
C SER A 53 17.56 -30.45 -7.83
N SER A 54 16.58 -30.30 -6.96
CA SER A 54 15.69 -29.14 -6.98
C SER A 54 16.58 -27.94 -6.72
N SER A 55 16.90 -27.23 -7.81
CA SER A 55 17.45 -25.87 -7.76
C SER A 55 16.50 -25.04 -6.91
N THR A 56 16.81 -24.95 -5.61
CA THR A 56 16.19 -24.00 -4.70
C THR A 56 16.69 -22.64 -5.13
N THR A 57 15.98 -22.04 -6.10
CA THR A 57 16.18 -20.63 -6.44
C THR A 57 16.04 -19.84 -5.14
N PRO A 58 17.09 -19.16 -4.67
CA PRO A 58 17.02 -18.42 -3.42
C PRO A 58 15.93 -17.35 -3.54
N THR A 59 14.92 -17.42 -2.68
CA THR A 59 13.92 -16.35 -2.56
C THR A 59 14.65 -15.05 -2.26
N PRO A 60 14.46 -13.97 -3.03
CA PRO A 60 15.10 -12.70 -2.77
C PRO A 60 14.78 -12.25 -1.34
N ALA A 61 15.80 -11.86 -0.58
CA ALA A 61 15.60 -11.29 0.75
C ALA A 61 14.73 -10.02 0.63
N THR A 62 13.78 -9.85 1.55
CA THR A 62 12.94 -8.65 1.65
C THR A 62 13.24 -7.90 2.94
N VAL A 63 13.14 -6.57 2.89
CA VAL A 63 13.42 -5.65 4.00
C VAL A 63 12.27 -4.68 4.19
N ALA A 64 12.13 -4.12 5.40
CA ALA A 64 11.14 -3.08 5.68
C ALA A 64 11.49 -1.78 4.93
N LEU A 65 10.49 -0.94 4.62
CA LEU A 65 10.69 0.26 3.81
C LEU A 65 11.62 1.27 4.49
N ASN A 66 11.53 1.45 5.80
CA ASN A 66 12.43 2.32 6.58
C ASN A 66 13.89 1.81 6.67
N GLN A 67 14.15 0.56 6.26
CA GLN A 67 15.51 0.01 6.15
C GLN A 67 16.10 0.17 4.74
N LEU A 68 15.32 0.70 3.80
CA LEU A 68 15.82 1.03 2.46
C LEU A 68 16.70 2.28 2.54
N HIS A 69 17.56 2.44 1.54
CA HIS A 69 18.36 3.65 1.34
C HIS A 69 17.73 4.50 0.23
N TRP A 70 18.14 5.76 0.15
CA TRP A 70 17.83 6.60 -1.01
C TRP A 70 18.68 6.19 -2.21
N CYS A 71 18.09 6.10 -3.41
CA CYS A 71 18.85 5.81 -4.64
C CYS A 71 19.88 6.90 -4.97
N GLY A 72 19.72 8.09 -4.39
CA GLY A 72 20.59 9.24 -4.59
C GLY A 72 20.38 10.24 -3.45
N LYS A 73 20.35 11.53 -3.79
CA LYS A 73 20.05 12.57 -2.78
C LYS A 73 18.63 12.37 -2.24
N PRO A 74 18.42 12.45 -0.91
CA PRO A 74 17.09 12.41 -0.34
C PRO A 74 16.15 13.42 -1.00
N SER A 75 15.02 12.93 -1.49
CA SER A 75 14.01 13.74 -2.18
C SER A 75 12.67 13.52 -1.52
N MET A 76 12.42 14.34 -0.49
CA MET A 76 11.16 14.39 0.24
C MET A 76 10.63 15.82 0.19
N LEU A 77 9.59 16.06 -0.60
CA LEU A 77 9.06 17.41 -0.83
C LEU A 77 7.55 17.40 -0.83
N PHE A 78 6.96 18.05 0.16
CA PHE A 78 5.52 18.25 0.26
C PHE A 78 5.19 19.73 0.24
N ARG A 79 4.07 20.10 -0.39
CA ARG A 79 3.63 21.50 -0.46
C ARG A 79 2.31 21.66 0.30
N ASP A 80 2.31 22.53 1.28
CA ASP A 80 1.11 22.95 1.98
C ASP A 80 0.52 24.17 1.27
N GLU A 81 -0.58 23.97 0.56
CA GLU A 81 -1.25 25.02 -0.23
C GLU A 81 -2.21 25.87 0.63
N GLY A 82 -2.55 25.40 1.83
CA GLY A 82 -3.48 26.06 2.76
C GLY A 82 -2.81 26.81 3.90
N ALA A 83 -1.47 26.80 3.97
CA ALA A 83 -0.72 27.43 5.05
C ALA A 83 -1.02 28.94 5.14
N THR A 84 -1.58 29.36 6.26
CA THR A 84 -1.66 30.78 6.63
C THR A 84 -0.30 31.23 7.15
N VAL A 85 0.18 32.38 6.67
CA VAL A 85 1.45 32.94 7.14
C VAL A 85 1.27 33.32 8.60
N SER A 86 1.85 32.55 9.52
CA SER A 86 2.07 33.04 10.88
C SER A 86 3.16 34.10 10.81
N PRO A 87 2.91 35.36 11.21
CA PRO A 87 3.97 36.35 11.23
C PRO A 87 5.06 35.84 12.18
N ALA A 88 6.24 35.57 11.64
CA ALA A 88 7.43 35.40 12.47
C ALA A 88 7.51 36.61 13.41
N ALA A 89 7.63 36.34 14.71
CA ALA A 89 7.67 37.37 15.74
C ALA A 89 8.90 38.26 15.53
N SER A 90 8.73 39.34 14.78
CA SER A 90 9.60 40.50 14.84
C SER A 90 9.32 41.19 16.17
N THR A 91 10.28 41.10 17.08
CA THR A 91 10.31 41.80 18.36
C THR A 91 10.25 43.31 18.11
N SER A 92 9.05 43.88 18.14
CA SER A 92 8.84 45.33 18.19
C SER A 92 7.84 45.63 19.29
N THR A 93 8.37 46.20 20.37
CA THR A 93 7.65 46.79 21.49
C THR A 93 6.70 47.89 21.00
N VAL A 94 5.37 47.68 21.04
CA VAL A 94 4.39 48.78 20.98
C VAL A 94 3.13 48.47 21.81
N THR A 95 2.75 49.48 22.60
CA THR A 95 1.61 49.75 23.49
C THR A 95 0.22 49.27 23.01
N PRO A 96 -0.72 48.88 23.91
CA PRO A 96 -2.04 48.37 23.52
C PRO A 96 -3.03 49.53 23.23
N THR A 97 -3.70 49.49 22.08
CA THR A 97 -4.93 50.25 21.83
C THR A 97 -5.85 49.43 20.89
N VAL A 98 -7.14 49.58 21.15
CA VAL A 98 -8.25 48.66 20.88
C VAL A 98 -8.61 48.50 19.38
N THR A 99 -9.02 47.26 19.05
CA THR A 99 -9.73 46.68 17.89
C THR A 99 -10.33 47.61 16.82
N PRO A 100 -10.15 47.25 15.54
CA PRO A 100 -11.32 46.86 14.73
C PRO A 100 -11.17 45.44 14.17
N THR A 101 -12.30 44.73 14.12
CA THR A 101 -12.46 43.42 13.49
C THR A 101 -12.25 43.54 11.99
N ALA A 102 -11.00 43.50 11.56
CA ALA A 102 -10.67 43.27 10.16
C ALA A 102 -10.81 41.77 9.90
N GLN A 103 -11.80 41.41 9.08
CA GLN A 103 -11.86 40.12 8.41
C GLN A 103 -10.67 40.05 7.45
N GLY A 104 -9.49 39.77 8.00
CA GLY A 104 -8.27 39.60 7.24
C GLY A 104 -8.48 38.45 6.27
N THR A 105 -8.47 38.75 4.98
CA THR A 105 -8.30 37.74 3.94
C THR A 105 -6.95 37.10 4.20
N ALA A 106 -6.94 35.97 4.91
CA ALA A 106 -5.72 35.25 5.20
C ALA A 106 -5.12 34.86 3.85
N THR A 107 -4.04 35.56 3.46
CA THR A 107 -3.31 35.22 2.25
C THR A 107 -2.58 33.93 2.55
N SER A 108 -3.13 32.81 2.13
CA SER A 108 -2.48 31.51 2.22
C SER A 108 -1.27 31.53 1.29
N SER A 109 -0.07 31.42 1.85
CA SER A 109 1.16 31.32 1.06
C SER A 109 1.63 29.88 1.11
N PRO A 110 1.86 29.23 -0.05
CA PRO A 110 2.31 27.85 -0.07
C PRO A 110 3.63 27.67 0.68
N ARG A 111 3.71 26.63 1.52
CA ARG A 111 4.92 26.29 2.30
C ARG A 111 5.45 24.91 1.91
N THR A 112 6.76 24.75 1.89
CA THR A 112 7.39 23.43 1.73
C THR A 112 7.54 22.72 3.07
N LEU A 113 7.14 21.45 3.11
CA LEU A 113 7.28 20.53 4.23
C LEU A 113 8.22 19.37 3.83
N THR A 114 9.13 19.01 4.72
CA THR A 114 10.11 17.92 4.53
C THR A 114 10.08 16.88 5.65
N ASN A 115 9.27 17.10 6.68
CA ASN A 115 9.10 16.18 7.80
C ASN A 115 7.83 15.35 7.59
N TRP A 116 7.98 14.02 7.52
CA TRP A 116 6.87 13.11 7.28
C TRP A 116 5.82 13.12 8.40
N GLU A 117 6.21 13.21 9.68
CA GLU A 117 5.25 13.20 10.79
C GLU A 117 4.30 14.41 10.70
N GLN A 118 4.83 15.58 10.31
CA GLN A 118 4.01 16.76 10.05
C GLN A 118 3.06 16.52 8.87
N VAL A 119 3.59 16.05 7.74
CA VAL A 119 2.80 15.81 6.52
C VAL A 119 1.70 14.77 6.77
N GLN A 120 2.01 13.67 7.45
CA GLN A 120 1.07 12.59 7.74
C GLN A 120 -0.17 13.10 8.48
N SER A 121 0.01 14.04 9.41
CA SER A 121 -1.11 14.65 10.15
C SER A 121 -1.98 15.59 9.30
N LEU A 122 -1.43 16.14 8.21
CA LEU A 122 -2.07 17.16 7.36
C LEU A 122 -2.65 16.59 6.05
N LEU A 123 -2.34 15.34 5.68
CA LEU A 123 -2.82 14.72 4.43
C LEU A 123 -4.34 14.59 4.37
N GLY A 124 -4.99 14.32 5.51
CA GLY A 124 -6.44 14.11 5.57
C GLY A 124 -6.91 12.77 4.97
N PHE A 125 -6.01 11.82 4.74
CA PHE A 125 -6.33 10.44 4.36
C PHE A 125 -5.23 9.47 4.85
N THR A 126 -5.48 8.16 4.73
CA THR A 126 -4.53 7.12 5.17
C THR A 126 -3.66 6.64 4.01
N VAL A 127 -2.35 6.70 4.16
CA VAL A 127 -1.41 6.19 3.14
C VAL A 127 -1.20 4.68 3.31
N TYR A 128 -1.25 3.95 2.18
CA TYR A 128 -1.15 2.49 2.10
C TYR A 128 0.08 2.05 1.30
N LEU A 129 1.07 1.47 1.97
CA LEU A 129 2.34 1.08 1.37
C LEU A 129 2.60 -0.41 1.48
N PRO A 130 3.46 -0.99 0.61
CA PRO A 130 3.92 -2.34 0.81
C PRO A 130 4.69 -2.42 2.13
N PRO A 131 4.53 -3.46 2.95
CA PRO A 131 5.24 -3.57 4.23
C PRO A 131 6.74 -3.85 4.02
N ARG A 132 7.10 -4.47 2.90
CA ARG A 132 8.48 -4.85 2.56
C ARG A 132 8.73 -4.76 1.06
N LEU A 133 9.98 -4.51 0.71
CA LEU A 133 10.50 -4.56 -0.67
C LEU A 133 11.76 -5.43 -0.71
N PRO A 134 12.22 -5.88 -1.89
CA PRO A 134 13.50 -6.57 -2.03
C PRO A 134 14.67 -5.79 -1.40
N ALA A 135 15.63 -6.49 -0.79
CA ALA A 135 16.70 -5.89 0.01
C ALA A 135 17.59 -4.86 -0.71
N GLN A 136 17.68 -4.94 -2.05
CA GLN A 136 18.45 -4.02 -2.88
C GLN A 136 17.59 -2.93 -3.55
N SER A 137 16.34 -2.81 -3.15
CA SER A 137 15.51 -1.67 -3.54
C SER A 137 16.02 -0.38 -2.90
N CYS A 138 15.74 0.74 -3.54
CA CYS A 138 16.04 2.04 -2.99
C CYS A 138 14.87 3.01 -3.24
N LEU A 139 14.71 3.96 -2.33
CA LEU A 139 13.72 5.02 -2.42
C LEU A 139 14.21 6.13 -3.35
N VAL A 140 13.42 6.46 -4.37
CA VAL A 140 13.75 7.50 -5.35
C VAL A 140 13.26 8.86 -4.88
N SER A 141 11.98 8.93 -4.51
CA SER A 141 11.32 10.18 -4.13
C SER A 141 10.04 9.92 -3.35
N ALA A 142 9.70 10.85 -2.46
CA ALA A 142 8.39 10.97 -1.84
C ALA A 142 7.90 12.42 -1.95
N LEU A 143 6.77 12.63 -2.58
CA LEU A 143 6.25 13.94 -2.96
C LEU A 143 4.77 14.04 -2.63
N GLY A 144 4.26 15.26 -2.50
CA GLY A 144 2.83 15.47 -2.47
C GLY A 144 2.39 16.87 -2.08
N THR A 145 1.09 17.03 -1.88
CA THR A 145 0.48 18.27 -1.42
C THR A 145 -0.42 18.00 -0.22
N VAL A 146 -0.56 18.99 0.64
CA VAL A 146 -1.54 19.02 1.73
C VAL A 146 -2.37 20.29 1.61
N HIS A 147 -3.62 20.21 2.05
CA HIS A 147 -4.59 21.31 2.00
C HIS A 147 -4.81 21.95 0.62
N ASP A 148 -4.68 21.20 -0.49
CA ASP A 148 -5.11 21.72 -1.79
C ASP A 148 -6.62 22.00 -1.75
N PRO A 149 -7.08 23.23 -2.02
CA PRO A 149 -8.50 23.60 -1.89
C PRO A 149 -9.40 22.86 -2.88
N ILE A 150 -8.86 22.35 -3.99
CA ILE A 150 -9.60 21.64 -5.03
C ILE A 150 -9.51 20.14 -4.77
N PHE A 151 -8.29 19.61 -4.63
CA PHE A 151 -8.02 18.17 -4.64
C PHE A 151 -7.80 17.57 -3.24
N GLY A 152 -7.53 18.38 -2.22
CA GLY A 152 -7.20 17.93 -0.87
C GLY A 152 -5.72 17.52 -0.75
N GLY A 153 -5.42 16.53 0.08
CA GLY A 153 -4.07 15.97 0.13
C GLY A 153 -3.79 15.04 -1.05
N ASN A 154 -2.52 14.93 -1.44
CA ASN A 154 -2.03 13.80 -2.23
C ASN A 154 -0.67 13.35 -1.73
N PHE A 155 -0.34 12.10 -2.05
CA PHE A 155 0.93 11.49 -1.68
C PHE A 155 1.42 10.65 -2.86
N SER A 156 2.70 10.72 -3.18
CA SER A 156 3.30 9.88 -4.21
C SER A 156 4.69 9.43 -3.79
N ILE A 157 5.00 8.17 -4.02
CA ILE A 157 6.26 7.56 -3.63
C ILE A 157 6.76 6.60 -4.71
N SER A 158 8.07 6.62 -4.97
CA SER A 158 8.67 5.82 -6.03
C SER A 158 9.92 5.09 -5.55
N TYR A 159 10.05 3.83 -5.96
CA TYR A 159 11.16 2.94 -5.63
C TYR A 159 11.79 2.39 -6.90
N LEU A 160 13.11 2.19 -6.86
CA LEU A 160 13.83 1.40 -7.86
C LEU A 160 14.05 -0.01 -7.30
N LEU A 161 13.74 -1.02 -8.09
CA LEU A 161 13.92 -2.44 -7.77
C LEU A 161 15.31 -2.92 -8.22
N PRO A 162 15.79 -4.06 -7.71
CA PRO A 162 17.14 -4.57 -8.01
C PRO A 162 17.37 -4.91 -9.49
N ASP A 163 16.29 -5.24 -10.20
CA ASP A 163 16.30 -5.53 -11.64
C ASP A 163 16.25 -4.26 -12.52
N GLY A 164 16.30 -3.07 -11.91
CA GLY A 164 16.19 -1.79 -12.59
C GLY A 164 14.77 -1.42 -13.02
N SER A 165 13.77 -2.22 -12.66
CA SER A 165 12.36 -1.81 -12.76
C SER A 165 11.99 -0.85 -11.63
N ALA A 166 10.84 -0.18 -11.76
CA ALA A 166 10.41 0.82 -10.79
C ALA A 166 8.97 0.54 -10.35
N ILE A 167 8.71 0.82 -9.07
CA ILE A 167 7.36 0.86 -8.50
C ILE A 167 7.08 2.31 -8.13
N SER A 168 5.96 2.86 -8.60
CA SER A 168 5.48 4.17 -8.17
C SER A 168 4.05 4.05 -7.67
N LEU A 169 3.75 4.60 -6.49
CA LEU A 169 2.41 4.71 -5.93
C LEU A 169 2.02 6.19 -5.87
N SER A 170 0.75 6.48 -6.17
CA SER A 170 0.12 7.78 -6.06
C SER A 170 -1.23 7.60 -5.38
N GLU A 171 -1.45 8.36 -4.31
CA GLU A 171 -2.54 8.18 -3.38
C GLU A 171 -3.24 9.51 -3.10
N ALA A 172 -4.57 9.46 -3.03
CA ALA A 172 -5.40 10.63 -2.76
C ALA A 172 -6.72 10.23 -2.08
N PRO A 173 -7.41 11.16 -1.41
CA PRO A 173 -8.73 10.93 -0.84
C PRO A 173 -9.72 10.43 -1.88
N HIS A 174 -10.49 9.41 -1.52
CA HIS A 174 -11.51 8.85 -2.38
C HIS A 174 -12.78 9.71 -2.36
N ARG A 175 -13.22 10.22 -3.53
CA ARG A 175 -14.31 11.22 -3.64
C ARG A 175 -15.65 10.70 -4.18
N ASN A 176 -15.98 9.41 -4.02
CA ASN A 176 -17.27 8.76 -4.37
C ASN A 176 -17.37 8.08 -5.75
N GLN A 177 -16.34 7.37 -6.20
CA GLN A 177 -16.49 6.42 -7.32
C GLN A 177 -16.22 5.00 -6.83
N LYS A 178 -17.19 4.09 -6.92
CA LYS A 178 -16.89 2.66 -6.72
C LYS A 178 -15.86 2.22 -7.76
N SER A 179 -14.58 2.22 -7.38
CA SER A 179 -13.49 1.80 -8.24
C SER A 179 -13.14 0.38 -7.86
N LEU A 180 -13.42 -0.52 -8.79
CA LEU A 180 -12.88 -1.88 -8.76
C LEU A 180 -11.40 -1.81 -9.13
N PHE A 181 -10.62 -2.75 -8.60
CA PHE A 181 -9.24 -2.91 -9.00
C PHE A 181 -9.16 -3.17 -10.52
N GLN A 182 -8.36 -2.38 -11.23
CA GLN A 182 -8.18 -2.49 -12.68
C GLN A 182 -6.73 -2.19 -13.03
N CYS A 183 -6.18 -2.93 -13.99
CA CYS A 183 -4.85 -2.69 -14.55
C CYS A 183 -4.93 -2.45 -16.06
N THR A 184 -4.04 -1.60 -16.55
CA THR A 184 -3.84 -1.34 -17.97
C THR A 184 -2.36 -1.50 -18.29
N ALA A 185 -2.04 -2.27 -19.33
CA ALA A 185 -0.66 -2.42 -19.77
C ALA A 185 -0.16 -1.09 -20.34
N SER A 186 0.97 -0.58 -19.84
CA SER A 186 1.67 0.50 -20.52
C SER A 186 2.42 -0.10 -21.71
N LEU A 187 1.85 0.06 -22.90
CA LEU A 187 2.55 -0.24 -24.14
C LEU A 187 3.66 0.79 -24.31
N VAL A 188 4.85 0.47 -23.83
CA VAL A 188 6.06 1.15 -24.30
C VAL A 188 6.33 0.60 -25.69
N THR A 189 5.69 1.20 -26.70
CA THR A 189 6.10 1.00 -28.09
C THR A 189 7.55 1.49 -28.16
N PRO A 190 8.54 0.66 -28.53
CA PRO A 190 9.87 1.16 -28.82
C PRO A 190 9.70 2.21 -29.92
N THR A 191 9.93 3.47 -29.61
CA THR A 191 10.02 4.50 -30.64
C THR A 191 11.27 4.17 -31.42
N ALA A 192 11.13 3.37 -32.48
CA ALA A 192 12.11 3.28 -33.53
C ALA A 192 12.12 4.66 -34.20
N ALA A 193 12.93 5.57 -33.65
CA ALA A 193 13.42 6.73 -34.38
C ALA A 193 14.38 6.22 -35.46
N ALA A 194 13.83 5.53 -36.47
CA ALA A 194 14.54 5.26 -37.71
C ALA A 194 14.43 6.53 -38.56
N ARG A 195 15.38 7.43 -38.34
CA ARG A 195 15.77 8.43 -39.33
C ARG A 195 16.18 7.64 -40.58
N SER A 196 15.41 7.77 -41.66
CA SER A 196 15.76 7.18 -42.95
C SER A 196 17.06 7.79 -43.47
N GLN A 197 18.20 7.13 -43.22
CA GLN A 197 19.44 7.35 -43.97
C GLN A 197 20.17 6.02 -44.19
N THR A 198 20.11 5.61 -45.45
CA THR A 198 21.20 5.01 -46.24
C THR A 198 21.80 3.67 -45.76
N LYS A 199 21.37 2.61 -46.47
CA LYS A 199 22.12 1.41 -46.88
C LYS A 199 23.51 1.21 -46.25
N ALA A 200 23.58 0.44 -45.17
CA ALA A 200 24.72 -0.41 -44.85
C ALA A 200 24.26 -1.56 -43.94
N THR A 201 24.56 -2.79 -44.34
CA THR A 201 24.41 -3.98 -43.50
C THR A 201 25.44 -3.94 -42.36
N PRO A 202 25.05 -4.28 -41.13
CA PRO A 202 25.97 -4.98 -40.26
C PRO A 202 25.32 -6.19 -39.57
N THR A 203 26.01 -7.32 -39.70
CA THR A 203 25.84 -8.51 -38.90
C THR A 203 26.07 -8.16 -37.43
N ALA A 204 25.00 -7.96 -36.66
CA ALA A 204 25.08 -7.77 -35.21
C ALA A 204 24.45 -8.97 -34.50
N ARG A 205 25.30 -9.70 -33.79
CA ARG A 205 24.97 -10.81 -32.91
C ARG A 205 23.98 -10.31 -31.85
N VAL A 206 22.73 -10.76 -31.93
CA VAL A 206 21.69 -10.46 -30.94
C VAL A 206 22.12 -11.10 -29.62
N SER A 207 22.64 -10.28 -28.71
CA SER A 207 22.68 -10.63 -27.30
C SER A 207 21.23 -10.65 -26.80
N PRO A 208 20.76 -11.68 -26.09
CA PRO A 208 19.39 -11.72 -25.59
C PRO A 208 19.22 -10.63 -24.54
N THR A 209 18.66 -9.48 -24.93
CA THR A 209 18.11 -8.51 -23.99
C THR A 209 17.13 -9.28 -23.09
N PRO A 210 17.26 -9.24 -21.75
CA PRO A 210 16.33 -9.94 -20.88
C PRO A 210 14.93 -9.41 -21.17
N THR A 211 13.99 -10.33 -21.40
CA THR A 211 12.58 -10.04 -21.60
C THR A 211 12.07 -9.26 -20.40
N ARG A 212 12.04 -7.93 -20.49
CA ARG A 212 11.60 -7.05 -19.41
C ARG A 212 10.09 -7.20 -19.29
N THR A 213 9.61 -7.63 -18.13
CA THR A 213 8.17 -7.71 -17.85
C THR A 213 7.57 -6.31 -18.06
N PRO A 214 6.49 -6.17 -18.83
CA PRO A 214 5.90 -4.86 -19.11
C PRO A 214 5.38 -4.23 -17.81
N ASN A 215 5.57 -2.92 -17.69
CA ASN A 215 4.94 -2.15 -16.62
C ASN A 215 3.43 -2.06 -16.89
N GLN A 216 2.63 -2.23 -15.85
CA GLN A 216 1.21 -1.91 -15.89
C GLN A 216 0.94 -0.69 -15.01
N ILE A 217 -0.16 -0.01 -15.28
CA ILE A 217 -0.74 1.02 -14.43
C ILE A 217 -2.02 0.43 -13.87
N CYS A 218 -2.07 0.30 -12.55
CA CYS A 218 -3.19 -0.25 -11.82
C CYS A 218 -3.82 0.82 -10.93
N SER A 219 -5.13 0.73 -10.74
CA SER A 219 -5.88 1.63 -9.86
C SER A 219 -6.86 0.83 -9.01
N GLY A 220 -7.13 1.32 -7.80
CA GLY A 220 -8.11 0.73 -6.90
C GLY A 220 -8.30 1.58 -5.65
N VAL A 221 -9.21 1.14 -4.77
CA VAL A 221 -9.54 1.85 -3.52
C VAL A 221 -9.27 0.95 -2.31
N ARG A 222 -8.63 1.51 -1.27
CA ARG A 222 -8.45 0.90 0.05
C ARG A 222 -8.95 1.86 1.11
N GLY A 223 -9.94 1.43 1.90
CA GLY A 223 -10.61 2.32 2.85
C GLY A 223 -11.17 3.54 2.13
N GLU A 224 -10.73 4.73 2.54
CA GLU A 224 -11.09 6.02 1.93
C GLU A 224 -10.00 6.57 0.99
N THR A 225 -9.06 5.74 0.56
CA THR A 225 -7.91 6.15 -0.25
C THR A 225 -7.95 5.52 -1.63
N SER A 226 -7.90 6.37 -2.65
CA SER A 226 -7.69 5.97 -4.04
C SER A 226 -6.19 5.80 -4.27
N ILE A 227 -5.78 4.65 -4.80
CA ILE A 227 -4.37 4.32 -5.05
C ILE A 227 -4.24 4.01 -6.53
N VAL A 228 -3.32 4.72 -7.19
CA VAL A 228 -2.87 4.44 -8.55
C VAL A 228 -1.39 4.08 -8.45
N PHE A 229 -1.00 2.93 -8.99
CA PHE A 229 0.40 2.54 -8.98
C PHE A 229 0.84 1.98 -10.33
N SER A 230 2.13 2.12 -10.61
CA SER A 230 2.77 1.47 -11.74
C SER A 230 3.87 0.54 -11.25
N ALA A 231 3.89 -0.67 -11.77
CA ALA A 231 4.88 -1.69 -11.45
C ALA A 231 4.96 -2.74 -12.58
N PRO A 232 6.09 -3.46 -12.71
CA PRO A 232 6.20 -4.60 -13.60
C PRO A 232 5.39 -5.79 -13.05
N GLY A 233 4.71 -6.52 -13.93
CA GLY A 233 4.02 -7.75 -13.52
C GLY A 233 2.78 -8.05 -14.36
N ASP A 234 2.17 -9.19 -14.09
CA ASP A 234 0.82 -9.51 -14.56
C ASP A 234 -0.24 -8.98 -13.58
N GLU A 235 -1.48 -8.86 -14.04
CA GLU A 235 -2.58 -8.30 -13.23
C GLU A 235 -2.79 -9.07 -11.91
N LYS A 236 -2.58 -10.39 -11.90
CA LYS A 236 -2.77 -11.22 -10.71
C LYS A 236 -1.72 -10.89 -9.64
N ALA A 237 -0.45 -10.80 -10.02
CA ALA A 237 0.63 -10.42 -9.13
C ALA A 237 0.44 -8.97 -8.62
N LEU A 238 0.04 -8.06 -9.49
CA LEU A 238 -0.21 -6.65 -9.12
C LEU A 238 -1.43 -6.51 -8.21
N LYS A 239 -2.46 -7.35 -8.38
CA LYS A 239 -3.57 -7.42 -7.43
C LYS A 239 -3.11 -7.92 -6.07
N GLN A 240 -2.27 -8.95 -6.01
CA GLN A 240 -1.71 -9.42 -4.74
C GLN A 240 -0.85 -8.35 -4.06
N PHE A 241 -0.05 -7.60 -4.83
CA PHE A 241 0.69 -6.45 -4.33
C PHE A 241 -0.25 -5.41 -3.72
N PHE A 242 -1.31 -5.02 -4.43
CA PHE A 242 -2.32 -4.09 -3.93
C PHE A 242 -3.04 -4.60 -2.67
N ASP A 243 -3.39 -5.89 -2.64
CA ASP A 243 -4.02 -6.55 -1.50
C ASP A 243 -3.08 -6.70 -0.30
N SER A 244 -1.76 -6.56 -0.49
CA SER A 244 -0.76 -6.59 0.57
C SER A 244 -0.45 -5.23 1.19
N LEU A 245 -0.92 -4.13 0.58
CA LEU A 245 -0.67 -2.77 1.08
C LEU A 245 -1.28 -2.59 2.47
N GLN A 246 -0.51 -1.99 3.37
CA GLN A 246 -0.87 -1.76 4.76
C GLN A 246 -0.85 -0.28 5.11
N PRO A 247 -1.75 0.18 5.99
CA PRO A 247 -1.67 1.52 6.54
C PRO A 247 -0.51 1.65 7.52
N ASN A 248 -0.08 2.88 7.80
CA ASN A 248 0.90 3.20 8.87
C ASN A 248 2.25 2.47 8.75
N VAL A 249 2.67 2.13 7.53
CA VAL A 249 3.99 1.54 7.31
C VAL A 249 5.07 2.60 7.48
N ALA A 250 6.04 2.33 8.35
CA ALA A 250 7.24 3.16 8.47
C ALA A 250 8.08 3.04 7.20
N TRP A 251 8.14 4.12 6.41
CA TRP A 251 8.78 4.11 5.11
C TRP A 251 9.97 5.06 4.98
N VAL A 252 10.08 6.07 5.85
CA VAL A 252 11.20 7.01 5.83
C VAL A 252 12.48 6.27 6.21
N PRO A 253 13.51 6.25 5.34
CA PRO A 253 14.80 5.65 5.65
C PRO A 253 15.37 6.17 6.97
N LEU A 254 15.82 5.25 7.83
CA LEU A 254 16.61 5.59 9.01
C LEU A 254 17.98 6.11 8.52
N SER A 255 18.28 7.36 8.82
CA SER A 255 19.52 8.06 8.46
C SER A 255 20.77 7.37 8.98
#